data_AF-A0A8T7AG36-F1
#
_entry.id   AF-A0A8T7AG36-F1
#
_cell.length_a   1.000
_cell.length_b   1.000
_cell.length_c   1.000
_cell.angle_alpha   90.00
_cell.angle_beta   90.00
_cell.angle_gamma   90.00
#
_symmetry.space_group_name_H-M   'P 1'
#
loop_
_entity.id
_entity.type
_entity.pdbx_description
1 polymer ?
#
loop_
_entity_poly.entity_id
_entity_poly.type
_entity_poly.pdbx_seq_one_letter_code
_entity_poly.pdbx_strand_id
1 'polypeptide(L)' 'MSAEYTEDSIKSLDWDEHIRLRPGMYIGKLGDGSSEDDGIYILLKEVIDNSIDEFVMGHGKII' A
#
# COMPACT_ATOMS: atom_id res chain seq x y z
N MET A 1 -22.53 -26.30 15.38
CA MET A 1 -21.75 -27.03 14.36
C MET A 1 -20.41 -26.33 14.26
N SER A 2 -19.31 -27.02 14.56
CA SER A 2 -17.97 -26.49 14.33
C SER A 2 -17.81 -26.29 12.82
N ALA A 3 -17.40 -25.11 12.38
CA ALA A 3 -16.95 -24.97 10.99
C ALA A 3 -15.80 -25.96 10.78
N GLU A 4 -15.89 -26.78 9.72
CA GLU A 4 -14.80 -27.69 9.37
C GLU A 4 -13.63 -26.85 8.88
N TYR A 5 -12.61 -26.72 9.72
CA TYR A 5 -11.36 -26.08 9.36
C TYR A 5 -10.44 -27.13 8.73
N THR A 6 -10.38 -27.12 7.40
CA THR A 6 -9.60 -28.04 6.58
C THR A 6 -8.44 -27.32 5.89
N GLU A 7 -7.57 -28.05 5.19
CA GLU A 7 -6.48 -27.46 4.41
C GLU A 7 -6.98 -26.42 3.38
N ASP A 8 -8.15 -26.67 2.77
CA ASP A 8 -8.80 -25.75 1.84
C ASP A 8 -9.23 -24.41 2.49
N SER A 9 -9.23 -24.33 3.82
CA SER A 9 -9.51 -23.09 4.55
C SER A 9 -8.32 -22.12 4.54
N ILE A 10 -7.11 -22.61 4.23
CA ILE A 10 -5.90 -21.79 4.09
C ILE A 10 -5.83 -21.23 2.68
N LYS A 11 -5.75 -19.90 2.57
CA LYS A 11 -5.59 -19.20 1.31
C LYS A 11 -4.25 -18.49 1.26
N SER A 12 -3.44 -18.87 0.27
CA SER A 12 -2.31 -18.06 -0.17
C SER A 12 -2.83 -17.10 -1.24
N LEU A 13 -2.66 -15.81 -1.00
CA LEU A 13 -3.06 -14.77 -1.94
C LEU A 13 -1.89 -14.43 -2.85
N ASP A 14 -2.20 -14.01 -4.07
CA ASP A 14 -1.20 -13.47 -4.98
C ASP A 14 -0.59 -12.17 -4.41
N TRP A 15 0.56 -11.80 -4.98
CA TRP A 15 1.40 -10.71 -4.46
C TRP A 15 0.71 -9.32 -4.51
N ASP A 16 -0.29 -9.11 -5.35
CA ASP A 16 -1.05 -7.85 -5.42
C ASP A 16 -2.39 -7.94 -4.69
N GLU A 17 -2.99 -9.13 -4.67
CA GLU A 17 -4.29 -9.39 -4.04
C GLU A 17 -4.25 -9.08 -2.54
N HIS A 18 -3.19 -9.49 -1.84
CA HIS A 18 -3.08 -9.23 -0.41
C HIS A 18 -2.91 -7.74 -0.07
N ILE A 19 -2.25 -6.97 -0.94
CA ILE A 19 -2.10 -5.52 -0.81
C ILE A 19 -3.47 -4.85 -0.95
N ARG A 20 -4.26 -5.26 -1.93
CA ARG A 20 -5.61 -4.72 -2.17
C ARG A 20 -6.62 -5.14 -1.10
N LEU A 21 -6.50 -6.34 -0.55
CA LEU A 21 -7.40 -6.86 0.48
C LEU A 21 -7.16 -6.21 1.85
N ARG A 22 -5.90 -5.85 2.14
CA ARG A 22 -5.47 -5.24 3.40
C ARG A 22 -4.60 -4.01 3.14
N PRO A 23 -5.12 -2.98 2.46
CA PRO A 23 -4.34 -1.83 2.05
C PRO A 23 -3.82 -1.05 3.27
N GLY A 24 -4.52 -1.10 4.40
CA GLY A 24 -4.07 -0.37 5.59
C GLY A 24 -2.79 -0.87 6.23
N MET A 25 -2.35 -2.09 5.89
CA MET A 25 -1.01 -2.56 6.27
C MET A 25 0.10 -1.84 5.48
N TYR A 26 -0.21 -1.32 4.28
CA TYR A 26 0.74 -0.69 3.37
C TYR A 26 0.64 0.84 3.37
N ILE A 27 -0.59 1.37 3.36
CA ILE A 27 -0.86 2.81 3.23
C ILE A 27 -1.58 3.41 4.44
N GLY A 28 -1.70 2.67 5.54
CA GLY A 28 -2.34 3.16 6.76
C GLY A 28 -3.86 3.33 6.65
N LYS A 29 -4.40 4.43 7.16
CA LYS A 29 -5.85 4.62 7.26
C LYS A 29 -6.46 4.85 5.88
N LEU A 30 -7.52 4.10 5.55
CA LEU A 30 -8.36 4.43 4.39
C LEU A 30 -9.26 5.62 4.74
N GLY A 31 -9.40 6.55 3.80
CA GLY A 31 -10.25 7.72 3.96
C GLY A 31 -10.59 8.35 2.61
N ASP A 32 -11.34 9.42 2.65
CA ASP A 32 -11.74 10.21 1.48
C ASP A 32 -10.78 11.36 1.17
N GLY A 33 -9.68 11.48 1.93
CA GLY A 33 -8.69 12.54 1.81
C GLY A 33 -9.03 13.79 2.64
N SER A 34 -10.11 13.76 3.42
CA SER A 34 -10.47 14.86 4.33
C SER A 34 -9.51 14.99 5.51
N SER A 35 -8.78 13.93 5.85
CA SER A 35 -7.84 13.91 6.97
C SER A 35 -6.41 13.71 6.50
N GLU A 36 -5.46 14.40 7.12
CA GLU A 36 -4.04 14.37 6.74
C GLU A 36 -3.40 12.99 6.91
N ASP A 37 -3.97 12.15 7.78
CA ASP A 37 -3.55 10.76 8.03
C ASP A 37 -4.12 9.74 7.03
N ASP A 38 -4.93 10.19 6.05
CA ASP A 38 -5.50 9.31 5.05
C ASP A 38 -4.44 8.83 4.05
N GLY A 39 -4.49 7.53 3.74
CA GLY A 39 -3.48 6.83 2.95
C GLY A 39 -3.30 7.33 1.52
N ILE A 40 -4.25 8.13 1.00
CA ILE A 40 -4.08 8.83 -0.28
C ILE A 40 -2.86 9.76 -0.28
N TYR A 41 -2.56 10.41 0.86
CA TYR A 41 -1.39 11.26 0.99
C TYR A 41 -0.10 10.45 1.13
N ILE A 42 -0.17 9.23 1.68
CA ILE A 42 0.97 8.30 1.69
C ILE A 42 1.30 7.89 0.27
N LEU A 43 0.30 7.48 -0.53
CA LEU A 43 0.52 7.13 -1.94
C LEU A 43 1.18 8.26 -2.74
N LEU A 44 0.75 9.51 -2.52
CA LEU A 44 1.37 10.68 -3.16
C LEU A 44 2.83 10.86 -2.70
N LYS A 45 3.08 10.76 -1.39
CA LYS A 45 4.44 10.87 -0.83
C LYS A 45 5.37 9.81 -1.39
N GLU A 46 4.95 8.55 -1.49
CA GLU A 46 5.78 7.48 -2.06
C GLU A 46 6.23 7.79 -3.50
N VAL A 47 5.36 8.39 -4.33
CA VAL A 47 5.74 8.79 -5.70
C VAL A 47 6.75 9.95 -5.69
N ILE A 48 6.57 10.92 -4.79
CA ILE A 48 7.49 12.04 -4.63
C ILE A 48 8.83 11.55 -4.09
N ASP A 49 8.83 10.66 -3.12
CA ASP A 49 10.03 10.09 -2.50
C ASP A 49 10.85 9.31 -3.54
N ASN A 50 10.20 8.47 -4.35
CA ASN A 50 10.87 7.83 -5.49
C ASN A 50 11.44 8.85 -6.50
N SER A 51 10.76 9.97 -6.72
CA SER A 51 11.26 11.04 -7.60
C SER A 51 12.46 11.78 -7.00
N ILE A 52 12.49 11.96 -5.67
CA ILE A 52 13.63 12.50 -4.92
C ILE A 52 14.81 11.53 -5.00
N ASP A 53 14.58 10.23 -4.83
CA ASP A 53 15.63 9.22 -4.92
C ASP A 53 16.33 9.26 -6.29
N GLU A 54 15.56 9.34 -7.38
CA GLU A 54 16.12 9.52 -8.74
C GLU A 54 16.87 10.84 -8.91
N PHE A 55 16.40 11.92 -8.28
CA PHE A 55 17.12 13.19 -8.26
C PHE A 55 18.46 13.08 -7.52
N VAL A 56 18.47 12.41 -6.37
CA VAL A 56 19.69 12.15 -5.57
C VAL A 56 20.68 11.28 -6.34
N MET A 57 20.20 10.33 -7.16
CA MET A 57 21.03 9.53 -8.05
C MET A 57 21.55 10.30 -9.28
N GLY A 58 21.16 11.57 -9.45
CA GLY A 58 21.62 12.45 -10.54
C GLY A 58 20.87 12.27 -11.86
N HIS A 59 19.75 11.52 -11.84
CA HIS A 59 18.88 11.32 -12.99
C HIS A 59 17.75 12.36 -13.06
N GLY A 60 17.46 13.05 -11.95
CA GLY A 60 16.51 14.17 -11.89
C GLY A 60 17.13 15.54 -12.23
N LYS A 61 16.31 16.44 -12.79
CA LYS A 61 16.70 17.84 -13.09
C LYS A 61 15.84 18.86 -12.34
N ILE A 62 14.56 18.56 -12.17
CA ILE A 62 13.55 19.32 -11.43
C ILE A 62 12.60 18.27 -10.83
N ILE A 63 12.08 18.53 -9.64
CA ILE A 63 11.02 17.74 -8.99
C ILE A 63 9.71 18.50 -9.15
#